data_AF-A0A832J5A0-F1
#
_entry.id   AF-A0A832J5A0-F1
#
_cell.length_a   1.000
_cell.length_b   1.000
_cell.length_c   1.000
_cell.angle_alpha   90.00
_cell.angle_beta   90.00
_cell.angle_gamma   90.00
#
_symmetry.space_group_name_H-M   'P 1'
#
loop_
_entity.id
_entity.type
_entity.pdbx_description
1 polymer ?
#
loop_
_entity_poly.entity_id
_entity_poly.type
_entity_poly.pdbx_seq_one_letter_code
_entity_poly.pdbx_strand_id
1 'polypeptide(L)'
;MKKRTGQTAIRLGMTFTAAMAIATQADATAGMFALGFSTNQRAMGGAGVAYGFESMSAAINPANAANVGHEFQLGVDIFSPRRGFQTGANPRVKSGSNYFPVPNISYNKPLANGNVLNISAYGNGGMNTDYPANLFGAGSPTGIDLSQLFISATYAGKSGNLSWGIGPTVVVQTFKADGLPFGAGRDWSYGGGIRAGIVYQASPNLSLGLSGSSKMYMSKFDKYTNLFEDNGDLDIPASIT
;
A
#
# COMPACT_ATOMS: atom_id res chain seq x y z
N MET A 1 6.49 71.00 8.14
CA MET A 1 7.73 70.20 8.18
C MET A 1 7.48 68.91 8.94
N LYS A 2 7.96 67.79 8.40
CA LYS A 2 7.86 66.40 8.90
C LYS A 2 8.11 66.28 10.41
N LYS A 3 7.36 65.39 11.08
CA LYS A 3 7.92 64.32 11.91
C LYS A 3 6.92 63.16 12.05
N ARG A 4 7.37 61.98 11.61
CA ARG A 4 6.76 60.67 11.83
C ARG A 4 6.90 60.31 13.31
N THR A 5 5.87 59.73 13.90
CA THR A 5 6.01 58.93 15.12
C THR A 5 5.09 57.72 14.99
N GLY A 6 5.68 56.53 15.03
CA GLY A 6 5.05 55.26 14.68
C GLY A 6 4.02 54.81 15.71
N GLN A 7 2.92 54.23 15.22
CA GLN A 7 2.04 53.39 16.00
C GLN A 7 2.49 51.94 15.84
N THR A 8 2.98 51.39 16.95
CA THR A 8 3.34 50.00 17.14
C THR A 8 2.07 49.15 17.06
N ALA A 9 1.80 48.54 15.91
CA ALA A 9 0.78 47.51 15.79
C ALA A 9 1.36 46.20 16.36
N ILE A 10 0.90 45.85 17.57
CA ILE A 10 1.17 44.59 18.25
C ILE A 10 0.65 43.45 17.36
N ARG A 11 1.57 42.68 16.78
CA ARG A 11 1.25 41.41 16.10
C ARG A 11 0.96 40.38 17.18
N LEU A 12 -0.31 40.05 17.36
CA LEU A 12 -0.75 38.93 18.20
C LEU A 12 -0.32 37.63 17.48
N GLY A 13 0.80 37.05 17.92
CA GLY A 13 1.26 35.75 17.44
C GLY A 13 0.29 34.66 17.89
N MET A 14 -0.45 34.09 16.95
CA MET A 14 -1.16 32.83 17.16
C MET A 14 -0.13 31.70 17.18
N THR A 15 0.31 31.32 18.38
CA THR A 15 1.08 30.10 18.59
C THR A 15 0.17 28.90 18.37
N PHE A 16 0.35 28.22 17.24
CA PHE A 16 -0.29 26.94 16.95
C PHE A 16 0.44 25.86 17.76
N THR A 17 -0.02 25.58 18.98
CA THR A 17 0.49 24.45 19.77
C THR A 17 -0.02 23.16 19.14
N ALA A 18 0.81 22.52 18.31
CA ALA A 18 0.54 21.21 17.76
C ALA A 18 0.43 20.20 18.91
N ALA A 19 -0.77 19.67 19.15
CA ALA A 19 -0.97 18.53 20.02
C ALA A 19 -0.34 17.31 19.35
N MET A 20 0.90 16.99 19.74
CA MET A 20 1.50 15.69 19.47
C MET A 20 0.70 14.65 20.22
N ALA A 21 -0.27 14.02 19.55
CA ALA A 21 -0.87 12.79 20.03
C ALA A 21 0.26 11.77 20.21
N ILE A 22 0.40 11.27 21.43
CA ILE A 22 1.39 10.29 21.83
C ILE A 22 1.02 8.98 21.14
N ALA A 23 1.53 8.76 19.93
CA ALA A 23 1.44 7.48 19.26
C ALA A 23 2.32 6.50 20.05
N THR A 24 1.70 5.66 20.87
CA THR A 24 2.40 4.50 21.46
C THR A 24 2.87 3.61 20.32
N GLN A 25 4.11 3.12 20.39
CA GLN A 25 4.65 2.17 19.41
C GLN A 25 3.76 0.92 19.41
N ALA A 26 2.92 0.80 18.38
CA ALA A 26 2.40 -0.50 17.99
C ALA A 26 3.53 -1.17 17.22
N ASP A 27 4.23 -2.11 17.86
CA ASP A 27 5.14 -3.05 17.20
C ASP A 27 4.31 -4.02 16.32
N ALA A 28 3.64 -3.47 15.31
CA ALA A 28 3.21 -4.22 14.17
C ALA A 28 4.40 -4.22 13.22
N THR A 29 5.03 -5.38 13.02
CA THR A 29 5.78 -5.58 11.78
C THR A 29 4.86 -5.11 10.66
N ALA A 30 5.32 -4.16 9.83
CA ALA A 30 4.56 -3.77 8.65
C ALA A 30 4.19 -5.08 7.96
N GLY A 31 2.90 -5.41 7.95
CA GLY A 31 2.43 -6.67 7.40
C GLY A 31 2.76 -6.72 5.92
N MET A 32 2.02 -7.52 5.15
CA MET A 32 2.25 -7.50 3.71
C MET A 32 1.88 -6.18 3.04
N PHE A 33 1.26 -5.20 3.71
CA PHE A 33 0.97 -3.92 3.09
C PHE A 33 2.23 -3.08 2.89
N ALA A 34 2.50 -2.72 1.64
CA ALA A 34 3.57 -1.81 1.30
C ALA A 34 3.37 -0.43 1.95
N LEU A 35 4.48 0.21 2.35
CA LEU A 35 4.49 1.59 2.84
C LEU A 35 3.96 2.58 1.79
N GLY A 36 4.09 2.25 0.51
CA GLY A 36 3.57 3.04 -0.61
C GLY A 36 3.70 2.24 -1.91
N PHE A 37 2.96 2.65 -2.94
CA PHE A 37 2.87 1.91 -4.21
C PHE A 37 3.71 2.51 -5.34
N SER A 38 4.43 3.60 -5.06
CA SER A 38 5.42 4.21 -5.95
C SER A 38 6.69 4.60 -5.17
N THR A 39 7.75 4.92 -5.90
CA THR A 39 9.00 5.45 -5.34
C THR A 39 8.78 6.72 -4.52
N ASN A 40 7.94 7.65 -5.02
CA ASN A 40 7.69 8.94 -4.37
C ASN A 40 6.86 8.76 -3.09
N GLN A 41 5.84 7.90 -3.12
CA GLN A 41 5.03 7.60 -1.94
C GLN A 41 5.86 6.95 -0.84
N ARG A 42 6.75 6.02 -1.22
CA ARG A 42 7.69 5.38 -0.29
C ARG A 42 8.68 6.37 0.29
N ALA A 43 9.16 7.33 -0.51
CA ALA A 43 10.06 8.39 -0.04
C ALA A 43 9.41 9.29 1.02
N MET A 44 8.07 9.44 0.99
CA MET A 44 7.31 10.17 2.02
C MET A 44 6.90 9.31 3.22
N GLY A 45 7.44 8.08 3.34
CA GLY A 45 7.09 7.17 4.43
C GLY A 45 5.64 6.68 4.39
N GLY A 46 4.99 6.72 3.22
CA GLY A 46 3.60 6.31 3.06
C GLY A 46 2.55 7.37 3.36
N ALA A 47 2.97 8.58 3.72
CA ALA A 47 2.06 9.72 3.75
C ALA A 47 1.52 9.98 2.33
N GLY A 48 0.20 10.10 2.18
CA GLY A 48 -0.41 10.28 0.85
C GLY A 48 -1.93 10.28 0.81
N VAL A 49 -2.62 9.94 1.91
CA VAL A 49 -4.09 9.84 1.94
C VAL A 49 -4.78 11.16 1.54
N ALA A 50 -4.23 12.30 1.95
CA ALA A 50 -4.82 13.62 1.70
C ALA A 50 -4.09 14.43 0.60
N TYR A 51 -3.13 13.83 -0.11
CA TYR A 51 -2.28 14.54 -1.06
C TYR A 51 -2.03 13.71 -2.33
N GLY A 52 -2.59 14.18 -3.45
CA GLY A 52 -2.43 13.58 -4.78
C GLY A 52 -1.52 14.42 -5.65
N PHE A 53 -0.35 13.89 -5.99
CA PHE A 53 0.71 14.60 -6.73
C PHE A 53 1.25 13.79 -7.93
N GLU A 54 0.81 12.55 -8.09
CA GLU A 54 1.16 11.65 -9.19
C GLU A 54 0.01 10.64 -9.42
N SER A 55 -0.02 10.01 -10.59
CA SER A 55 -1.08 9.09 -10.99
C SER A 55 -1.18 7.84 -10.11
N MET A 56 -0.08 7.36 -9.50
CA MET A 56 -0.12 6.29 -8.50
C MET A 56 -0.75 6.73 -7.17
N SER A 57 -0.95 8.02 -6.90
CA SER A 57 -1.59 8.47 -5.64
C SER A 57 -3.02 7.92 -5.49
N ALA A 58 -3.66 7.55 -6.62
CA ALA A 58 -4.96 6.88 -6.67
C ALA A 58 -4.97 5.50 -5.97
N ALA A 59 -3.82 4.82 -5.92
CA ALA A 59 -3.68 3.51 -5.27
C ALA A 59 -3.76 3.61 -3.73
N ILE A 60 -3.34 4.75 -3.15
CA ILE A 60 -3.48 5.05 -1.72
C ILE A 60 -4.90 5.57 -1.43
N ASN A 61 -5.35 6.56 -2.19
CA ASN A 61 -6.69 7.13 -2.07
C ASN A 61 -7.24 7.43 -3.46
N PRO A 62 -8.31 6.76 -3.91
CA PRO A 62 -8.92 7.00 -5.22
C PRO A 62 -9.26 8.47 -5.51
N ALA A 63 -9.61 9.27 -4.49
CA ALA A 63 -9.90 10.70 -4.65
C ALA A 63 -8.70 11.52 -5.12
N ASN A 64 -7.47 11.07 -4.85
CA ASN A 64 -6.26 11.76 -5.29
C ASN A 64 -6.12 11.78 -6.82
N ALA A 65 -6.73 10.85 -7.55
CA ALA A 65 -6.72 10.86 -9.02
C ALA A 65 -7.29 12.17 -9.59
N ALA A 66 -8.27 12.78 -8.91
CA ALA A 66 -8.88 14.03 -9.34
C ALA A 66 -7.94 15.27 -9.20
N ASN A 67 -6.83 15.13 -8.47
CA ASN A 67 -5.81 16.17 -8.33
C ASN A 67 -4.68 16.05 -9.36
N VAL A 68 -4.66 14.96 -10.13
CA VAL A 68 -3.60 14.65 -11.08
C VAL A 68 -4.08 14.97 -12.50
N GLY A 69 -3.21 15.55 -13.31
CA GLY A 69 -3.47 15.84 -14.71
C GLY A 69 -3.47 14.59 -15.60
N HIS A 70 -3.33 14.79 -16.91
CA HIS A 70 -3.09 13.68 -17.82
C HIS A 70 -1.66 13.17 -17.62
N GLU A 71 -1.51 11.97 -17.05
CA GLU A 71 -0.22 11.44 -16.64
C GLU A 71 -0.12 9.94 -16.90
N PHE A 72 1.05 9.51 -17.35
CA PHE A 72 1.45 8.11 -17.38
C PHE A 72 2.67 7.95 -16.46
N GLN A 73 2.62 6.96 -15.57
CA GLN A 73 3.69 6.64 -14.63
C GLN A 73 4.08 5.18 -14.79
N LEU A 74 5.39 4.92 -14.75
CA LEU A 74 5.99 3.60 -14.70
C LEU A 74 7.15 3.64 -13.71
N GLY A 75 7.23 2.67 -12.81
CA GLY A 75 8.25 2.59 -11.79
C GLY A 75 8.59 1.14 -11.43
N VAL A 76 9.78 0.96 -10.86
CA VAL A 76 10.22 -0.32 -10.28
C VAL A 76 10.95 -0.02 -8.98
N ASP A 77 10.49 -0.62 -7.89
CA ASP A 77 11.17 -0.61 -6.61
C ASP A 77 11.98 -1.89 -6.41
N ILE A 78 13.11 -1.82 -5.71
CA ILE A 78 13.84 -3.00 -5.25
C ILE A 78 13.61 -3.15 -3.76
N PHE A 79 12.81 -4.14 -3.36
CA PHE A 79 12.63 -4.47 -1.96
C PHE A 79 13.69 -5.50 -1.54
N SER A 80 14.50 -5.15 -0.52
CA SER A 80 15.62 -5.98 -0.07
C SER A 80 15.56 -6.32 1.43
N PRO A 81 14.62 -7.17 1.86
CA PRO A 81 14.57 -7.60 3.25
C PRO A 81 15.71 -8.58 3.57
N ARG A 82 16.28 -8.47 4.77
CA ARG A 82 17.24 -9.44 5.33
C ARG A 82 16.53 -10.27 6.38
N ARG A 83 16.18 -11.51 6.02
CA ARG A 83 15.44 -12.43 6.90
C ARG A 83 16.38 -13.51 7.43
N GLY A 84 16.19 -13.87 8.69
CA GLY A 84 16.94 -14.95 9.33
C GLY A 84 16.39 -15.22 10.73
N PHE A 85 16.61 -16.44 11.20
CA PHE A 85 16.19 -16.89 12.52
C PHE A 85 17.35 -17.57 13.25
N GLN A 86 17.23 -17.69 14.57
CA GLN A 86 18.20 -18.37 15.41
C GLN A 86 17.46 -19.21 16.46
N THR A 87 17.88 -20.46 16.66
CA THR A 87 17.27 -21.36 17.65
C THR A 87 18.30 -21.70 18.73
N GLY A 88 18.06 -21.26 19.96
CA GLY A 88 18.99 -21.48 21.08
C GLY A 88 20.43 -21.04 20.75
N ALA A 89 21.39 -21.93 20.99
CA ALA A 89 22.81 -21.68 20.72
C ALA A 89 23.24 -21.92 19.27
N ASN A 90 22.34 -22.33 18.37
CA ASN A 90 22.71 -22.62 16.99
C ASN A 90 23.07 -21.34 16.22
N PRO A 91 23.92 -21.45 15.17
CA PRO A 91 24.19 -20.32 14.27
C PRO A 91 22.92 -19.80 13.60
N ARG A 92 22.85 -18.48 13.38
CA ARG A 92 21.73 -17.85 12.67
C ARG A 92 21.64 -18.40 11.24
N VAL A 93 20.47 -18.90 10.87
CA VAL A 93 20.14 -19.31 9.49
C VAL A 93 19.56 -18.10 8.76
N LYS A 94 20.12 -17.78 7.59
CA LYS A 94 19.71 -16.63 6.76
C LYS A 94 18.91 -17.10 5.55
N SER A 95 18.02 -16.24 5.07
CA SER A 95 17.31 -16.49 3.82
C SER A 95 18.18 -16.17 2.58
N GLY A 96 18.08 -17.01 1.55
CA GLY A 96 18.81 -16.86 0.28
C GLY A 96 18.25 -15.75 -0.61
N SER A 97 16.93 -15.57 -0.64
CA SER A 97 16.27 -14.52 -1.44
C SER A 97 16.41 -13.17 -0.75
N ASN A 98 16.95 -12.16 -1.43
CA ASN A 98 17.24 -10.87 -0.79
C ASN A 98 16.86 -9.65 -1.62
N TYR A 99 16.44 -9.83 -2.87
CA TYR A 99 16.10 -8.73 -3.77
C TYR A 99 14.84 -9.09 -4.54
N PHE A 100 13.84 -8.23 -4.45
CA PHE A 100 12.54 -8.43 -5.05
C PHE A 100 12.17 -7.18 -5.85
N PRO A 101 12.15 -7.24 -7.20
CA PRO A 101 11.66 -6.14 -8.00
C PRO A 101 10.14 -6.04 -7.86
N VAL A 102 9.64 -4.83 -7.60
CA VAL A 102 8.23 -4.52 -7.45
C VAL A 102 7.86 -3.46 -8.47
N PRO A 103 7.33 -3.84 -9.64
CA PRO A 103 6.89 -2.88 -10.64
C PRO A 103 5.58 -2.19 -10.22
N ASN A 104 5.43 -0.96 -10.66
CA ASN A 104 4.20 -0.18 -10.59
C ASN A 104 3.98 0.58 -11.91
N ILE A 105 2.73 0.70 -12.32
CA ILE A 105 2.31 1.44 -13.51
C ILE A 105 0.98 2.12 -13.24
N SER A 106 0.81 3.34 -13.72
CA SER A 106 -0.45 4.08 -13.63
C SER A 106 -0.68 4.95 -14.84
N TYR A 107 -1.94 5.12 -15.19
CA TYR A 107 -2.38 6.01 -16.24
C TYR A 107 -3.59 6.80 -15.78
N ASN A 108 -3.44 8.11 -15.70
CA ASN A 108 -4.45 9.06 -15.27
C ASN A 108 -4.94 9.87 -16.46
N LYS A 109 -6.24 9.81 -16.75
CA LYS A 109 -6.85 10.44 -17.91
C LYS A 109 -8.03 11.32 -17.50
N PRO A 110 -7.89 12.65 -17.57
CA PRO A 110 -9.01 13.57 -17.50
C PRO A 110 -10.01 13.29 -18.63
N LEU A 111 -11.29 13.31 -18.30
CA LEU A 111 -12.40 13.05 -19.21
C LEU A 111 -13.09 14.37 -19.57
N ALA A 112 -13.87 14.35 -20.65
CA ALA A 112 -14.58 15.53 -21.15
C ALA A 112 -15.60 16.11 -20.14
N ASN A 113 -16.07 15.30 -19.18
CA ASN A 113 -17.00 15.72 -18.13
C ASN A 113 -16.31 16.35 -16.90
N GLY A 114 -14.98 16.54 -16.94
CA GLY A 114 -14.19 17.10 -15.84
C GLY A 114 -13.77 16.09 -14.76
N ASN A 115 -14.28 14.84 -14.82
CA ASN A 115 -13.82 13.75 -13.96
C ASN A 115 -12.58 13.07 -14.55
N VAL A 116 -12.03 12.12 -13.80
CA VAL A 116 -10.80 11.42 -14.14
C VAL A 116 -11.03 9.91 -14.10
N LEU A 117 -10.53 9.22 -15.12
CA LEU A 117 -10.33 7.78 -15.10
C LEU A 117 -8.86 7.47 -14.85
N ASN A 118 -8.58 6.65 -13.85
CA ASN A 118 -7.24 6.20 -13.50
C ASN A 118 -7.17 4.68 -13.54
N ILE A 119 -6.20 4.13 -14.25
CA ILE A 119 -5.88 2.70 -14.21
C ILE A 119 -4.52 2.56 -13.56
N SER A 120 -4.43 1.80 -12.47
CA SER A 120 -3.17 1.54 -11.78
C SER A 120 -2.97 0.04 -11.58
N ALA A 121 -1.73 -0.42 -11.73
CA ALA A 121 -1.33 -1.77 -11.41
C ALA A 121 -0.02 -1.77 -10.63
N TYR A 122 0.02 -2.52 -9.54
CA TYR A 122 1.20 -2.56 -8.67
C TYR A 122 1.34 -3.92 -7.98
N GLY A 123 2.58 -4.34 -7.80
CA GLY A 123 2.92 -5.53 -7.05
C GLY A 123 2.91 -5.29 -5.55
N ASN A 124 2.52 -6.30 -4.79
CA ASN A 124 2.73 -6.39 -3.36
C ASN A 124 3.37 -7.75 -3.03
N GLY A 125 4.44 -7.75 -2.24
CA GLY A 125 5.20 -8.96 -1.95
C GLY A 125 6.69 -8.69 -1.71
N GLY A 126 7.50 -9.74 -1.80
CA GLY A 126 8.95 -9.65 -1.62
C GLY A 126 9.42 -9.89 -0.18
N MET A 127 8.58 -10.47 0.68
CA MET A 127 9.00 -11.04 1.96
C MET A 127 9.27 -12.54 1.88
N ASN A 128 9.39 -13.08 0.66
CA ASN A 128 9.51 -14.50 0.39
C ASN A 128 10.72 -15.09 1.13
N THR A 129 10.56 -16.18 1.85
CA THR A 129 11.67 -16.86 2.52
C THR A 129 12.10 -18.08 1.76
N ASP A 130 13.40 -18.27 1.70
CA ASP A 130 14.05 -19.50 1.27
C ASP A 130 15.18 -19.76 2.27
N TYR A 131 15.00 -20.77 3.12
CA TYR A 131 15.98 -21.19 4.11
C TYR A 131 16.61 -22.51 3.66
N PRO A 132 17.96 -22.63 3.64
CA PRO A 132 18.64 -23.86 3.24
C PRO A 132 18.44 -25.02 4.24
N ALA A 133 17.70 -24.81 5.32
CA ALA A 133 17.43 -25.77 6.37
C ALA A 133 16.02 -26.34 6.24
N ASN A 134 15.89 -27.63 6.53
CA ASN A 134 14.60 -28.31 6.67
C ASN A 134 14.07 -28.07 8.09
N LEU A 135 13.19 -27.07 8.24
CA LEU A 135 12.71 -26.63 9.55
C LEU A 135 11.61 -27.52 10.11
N PHE A 136 10.93 -28.28 9.25
CA PHE A 136 9.75 -29.06 9.62
C PHE A 136 9.95 -30.58 9.47
N GLY A 137 11.19 -31.03 9.25
CA GLY A 137 11.50 -32.45 9.15
C GLY A 137 11.02 -33.13 7.87
N ALA A 138 10.47 -32.40 6.89
CA ALA A 138 9.84 -32.92 5.67
C ALA A 138 10.81 -33.11 4.48
N GLY A 139 12.08 -33.40 4.74
CA GLY A 139 13.09 -33.76 3.74
C GLY A 139 13.55 -32.69 2.75
N SER A 140 13.06 -31.45 2.80
CA SER A 140 13.40 -30.38 1.85
C SER A 140 13.62 -29.01 2.52
N PRO A 141 14.39 -28.09 1.89
CA PRO A 141 14.54 -26.70 2.36
C PRO A 141 13.18 -26.02 2.55
N THR A 142 13.08 -25.18 3.59
CA THR A 142 11.82 -24.54 3.96
C THR A 142 11.73 -23.11 3.42
N GLY A 143 10.59 -22.77 2.83
CA GLY A 143 10.37 -21.44 2.27
C GLY A 143 8.90 -21.11 2.08
N ILE A 144 8.59 -19.81 2.00
CA ILE A 144 7.27 -19.30 1.67
C ILE A 144 7.43 -18.21 0.61
N ASP A 145 6.63 -18.28 -0.44
CA ASP A 145 6.53 -17.29 -1.51
C ASP A 145 5.08 -16.85 -1.61
N LEU A 146 4.83 -15.57 -1.33
CA LEU A 146 3.54 -14.94 -1.52
C LEU A 146 3.75 -13.66 -2.31
N SER A 147 3.05 -13.57 -3.44
CA SER A 147 3.07 -12.40 -4.31
C SER A 147 1.66 -12.04 -4.74
N GLN A 148 1.36 -10.75 -4.76
CA GLN A 148 0.06 -10.19 -5.13
C GLN A 148 0.25 -9.13 -6.21
N LEU A 149 -0.65 -9.08 -7.17
CA LEU A 149 -0.77 -8.04 -8.17
C LEU A 149 -2.15 -7.42 -8.03
N PHE A 150 -2.20 -6.12 -7.80
CA PHE A 150 -3.43 -5.36 -7.75
C PHE A 150 -3.58 -4.58 -9.04
N ILE A 151 -4.80 -4.56 -9.59
CA ILE A 151 -5.16 -3.73 -10.74
C ILE A 151 -6.44 -3.00 -10.40
N SER A 152 -6.40 -1.68 -10.36
CA SER A 152 -7.50 -0.82 -9.96
C SER A 152 -7.95 0.07 -11.13
N ALA A 153 -9.26 0.16 -11.33
CA ALA A 153 -9.88 1.08 -12.27
C ALA A 153 -10.66 2.14 -11.51
N THR A 154 -10.03 3.27 -11.24
CA THR A 154 -10.55 4.35 -10.40
C THR A 154 -11.25 5.41 -11.23
N TYR A 155 -12.45 5.78 -10.80
CA TYR A 155 -13.17 6.97 -11.27
C TYR A 155 -13.22 8.01 -10.14
N ALA A 156 -12.78 9.22 -10.44
CA ALA A 156 -12.65 10.28 -9.44
C ALA A 156 -13.10 11.63 -9.98
N GLY A 157 -13.53 12.52 -9.08
CA GLY A 157 -14.02 13.84 -9.44
C GLY A 157 -13.90 14.84 -8.30
N LYS A 158 -14.30 16.08 -8.60
CA LYS A 158 -14.30 17.20 -7.64
C LYS A 158 -15.67 17.85 -7.56
N SER A 159 -16.07 18.19 -6.34
CA SER A 159 -17.22 19.03 -6.03
C SER A 159 -16.76 20.13 -5.06
N GLY A 160 -16.44 21.30 -5.60
CA GLY A 160 -15.83 22.38 -4.82
C GLY A 160 -14.51 21.95 -4.19
N ASN A 161 -14.40 22.07 -2.87
CA ASN A 161 -13.20 21.69 -2.11
C ASN A 161 -13.12 20.19 -1.78
N LEU A 162 -14.12 19.39 -2.18
CA LEU A 162 -14.16 17.96 -1.95
C LEU A 162 -13.76 17.20 -3.22
N SER A 163 -12.70 16.41 -3.14
CA SER A 163 -12.37 15.38 -4.12
C SER A 163 -12.92 14.04 -3.62
N TRP A 164 -13.41 13.21 -4.54
CA TRP A 164 -13.93 11.89 -4.24
C TRP A 164 -13.43 10.91 -5.30
N GLY A 165 -13.37 9.63 -4.95
CA GLY A 165 -13.05 8.58 -5.90
C GLY A 165 -13.50 7.20 -5.44
N ILE A 166 -13.77 6.34 -6.41
CA ILE A 166 -14.11 4.95 -6.22
C ILE A 166 -13.41 4.12 -7.29
N GLY A 167 -12.86 2.97 -6.90
CA GLY A 167 -12.11 2.09 -7.77
C GLY A 167 -12.37 0.63 -7.46
N PRO A 168 -13.11 -0.12 -8.29
CA PRO A 168 -13.01 -1.57 -8.29
C PRO A 168 -11.55 -1.99 -8.50
N THR A 169 -11.14 -3.01 -7.76
CA THR A 169 -9.80 -3.56 -7.78
C THR A 169 -9.89 -5.06 -7.95
N VAL A 170 -9.17 -5.58 -8.94
CA VAL A 170 -8.94 -7.03 -9.09
C VAL A 170 -7.57 -7.37 -8.54
N VAL A 171 -7.44 -8.57 -8.00
CA VAL A 171 -6.22 -9.05 -7.37
C VAL A 171 -5.89 -10.44 -7.90
N VAL A 172 -4.63 -10.62 -8.29
CA VAL A 172 -4.04 -11.93 -8.56
C VAL A 172 -3.02 -12.22 -7.48
N GLN A 173 -3.18 -13.32 -6.78
CA GLN A 173 -2.33 -13.74 -5.68
C GLN A 173 -1.73 -15.10 -6.01
N THR A 174 -0.45 -15.30 -5.72
CA THR A 174 0.18 -16.62 -5.81
C THR A 174 0.81 -16.97 -4.49
N PHE A 175 0.69 -18.23 -4.11
CA PHE A 175 1.27 -18.77 -2.89
C PHE A 175 2.05 -20.04 -3.19
N LYS A 176 3.20 -20.20 -2.55
CA LYS A 176 3.98 -21.43 -2.52
C LYS A 176 4.59 -21.59 -1.14
N ALA A 177 4.51 -22.80 -0.60
CA ALA A 177 5.26 -23.21 0.56
C ALA A 177 6.13 -24.43 0.21
N ASP A 178 7.39 -24.38 0.59
CA ASP A 178 8.37 -25.46 0.48
C ASP A 178 8.71 -25.99 1.87
N GLY A 179 9.06 -27.28 1.97
CA GLY A 179 9.42 -27.90 3.25
C GLY A 179 8.25 -28.28 4.14
N LEU A 180 7.02 -28.29 3.63
CA LEU A 180 5.83 -28.83 4.31
C LEU A 180 5.52 -30.26 3.83
N PRO A 181 4.90 -31.11 4.66
CA PRO A 181 4.50 -32.46 4.26
C PRO A 181 3.28 -32.49 3.31
N PHE A 182 2.73 -31.33 2.95
CA PHE A 182 1.56 -31.15 2.08
C PHE A 182 1.72 -29.88 1.23
N GLY A 183 0.95 -29.78 0.13
CA GLY A 183 0.91 -28.60 -0.74
C GLY A 183 2.19 -28.41 -1.57
N ALA A 184 2.25 -29.06 -2.74
CA ALA A 184 3.40 -29.02 -3.62
C ALA A 184 3.26 -27.99 -4.76
N GLY A 185 4.23 -27.09 -4.86
CA GLY A 185 4.35 -26.14 -5.96
C GLY A 185 3.42 -24.92 -5.86
N ARG A 186 3.63 -23.94 -6.74
CA ARG A 186 2.89 -22.68 -6.70
C ARG A 186 1.41 -22.89 -7.03
N ASP A 187 0.57 -22.15 -6.32
CA ASP A 187 -0.86 -22.07 -6.53
C ASP A 187 -1.31 -20.62 -6.74
N TRP A 188 -2.47 -20.46 -7.37
CA TRP A 188 -3.00 -19.16 -7.80
C TRP A 188 -4.37 -18.91 -7.19
N SER A 189 -4.61 -17.66 -6.82
CA SER A 189 -5.87 -17.18 -6.28
C SER A 189 -6.21 -15.85 -6.94
N TYR A 190 -7.49 -15.66 -7.26
CA TYR A 190 -7.99 -14.49 -7.96
C TYR A 190 -9.13 -13.90 -7.16
N GLY A 191 -9.22 -12.58 -7.12
CA GLY A 191 -10.26 -11.93 -6.35
C GLY A 191 -10.43 -10.47 -6.68
N GLY A 192 -11.23 -9.81 -5.86
CA GLY A 192 -11.44 -8.38 -6.00
C GLY A 192 -12.32 -7.78 -4.93
N GLY A 193 -12.44 -6.47 -5.02
CA GLY A 193 -13.20 -5.64 -4.10
C GLY A 193 -13.16 -4.18 -4.55
N ILE A 194 -13.52 -3.28 -3.64
CA ILE A 194 -13.70 -1.87 -3.96
C ILE A 194 -12.86 -1.03 -3.01
N ARG A 195 -12.22 0.01 -3.57
CA ARG A 195 -11.63 1.10 -2.82
C ARG A 195 -12.42 2.36 -3.03
N ALA A 196 -12.55 3.17 -2.00
CA ALA A 196 -13.16 4.48 -2.09
C ALA A 196 -12.44 5.45 -1.17
N GLY A 197 -12.51 6.73 -1.50
CA GLY A 197 -11.96 7.74 -0.62
C GLY A 197 -12.42 9.14 -0.98
N ILE A 198 -12.09 10.06 -0.09
CA ILE A 198 -12.38 11.48 -0.17
C ILE A 198 -11.17 12.29 0.29
N VAL A 199 -11.03 13.49 -0.26
CA VAL A 199 -10.08 14.51 0.21
C VAL A 199 -10.79 15.85 0.28
N TYR A 200 -10.79 16.47 1.45
CA TYR A 200 -11.34 17.79 1.68
C TYR A 200 -10.22 18.82 1.85
N GLN A 201 -10.20 19.84 0.99
CA GLN A 201 -9.26 20.95 1.07
C GLN A 201 -9.82 22.04 2.00
N ALA A 202 -9.41 22.03 3.26
CA ALA A 202 -9.84 23.00 4.26
C ALA A 202 -9.21 24.39 4.04
N SER A 203 -7.98 24.43 3.54
CA SER A 203 -7.28 25.66 3.14
C SER A 203 -6.22 25.35 2.07
N PRO A 204 -5.56 26.35 1.47
CA PRO A 204 -4.47 26.11 0.51
C PRO A 204 -3.33 25.23 1.06
N ASN A 205 -3.14 25.22 2.38
CA ASN A 205 -2.03 24.50 3.05
C ASN A 205 -2.51 23.32 3.91
N LEU A 206 -3.81 23.04 3.95
CA LEU A 206 -4.38 22.00 4.81
C LEU A 206 -5.44 21.20 4.06
N SER A 207 -5.17 19.91 3.89
CA SER A 207 -6.13 18.93 3.40
C SER A 207 -6.34 17.81 4.43
N LEU A 208 -7.55 17.28 4.44
CA LEU A 208 -7.94 16.10 5.21
C LEU A 208 -8.37 15.02 4.23
N GLY A 209 -7.93 13.79 4.45
CA GLY A 209 -8.24 12.67 3.58
C GLY A 209 -8.79 11.50 4.39
N LEU A 210 -9.65 10.71 3.76
CA LEU A 210 -10.11 9.42 4.26
C LEU A 210 -10.16 8.46 3.07
N SER A 211 -9.61 7.27 3.24
CA SER A 211 -9.59 6.21 2.23
C SER A 211 -9.91 4.88 2.89
N GLY A 212 -10.54 3.98 2.15
CA GLY A 212 -10.81 2.64 2.62
C GLY A 212 -10.90 1.64 1.50
N SER A 213 -10.61 0.39 1.85
CA SER A 213 -10.79 -0.77 0.99
C SER A 213 -11.74 -1.76 1.65
N SER A 214 -12.68 -2.30 0.86
CA SER A 214 -13.43 -3.47 1.29
C SER A 214 -12.49 -4.66 1.54
N LYS A 215 -13.01 -5.70 2.19
CA LYS A 215 -12.40 -7.03 2.08
C LYS A 215 -12.32 -7.37 0.59
N MET A 216 -11.18 -7.87 0.14
CA MET A 216 -11.07 -8.41 -1.22
C MET A 216 -11.33 -9.90 -1.12
N TYR A 217 -12.41 -10.34 -1.75
CA TYR A 217 -12.78 -11.74 -1.75
C TYR A 217 -11.94 -12.47 -2.77
N MET A 218 -11.21 -13.48 -2.33
CA MET A 218 -10.24 -14.25 -3.08
C MET A 218 -10.76 -15.67 -3.30
N SER A 219 -10.42 -16.27 -4.44
CA SER A 219 -10.64 -17.70 -4.64
C SER A 219 -9.73 -18.52 -3.73
N LYS A 220 -10.15 -19.72 -3.39
CA LYS A 220 -9.36 -20.63 -2.54
C LYS A 220 -8.11 -21.10 -3.27
N PHE A 221 -7.08 -21.45 -2.50
CA PHE A 221 -5.94 -22.19 -2.98
C PHE A 221 -6.22 -23.69 -2.94
N ASP A 222 -6.41 -24.30 -4.11
CA ASP A 222 -6.71 -25.72 -4.28
C ASP A 222 -5.60 -26.64 -3.73
N LYS A 223 -4.34 -26.20 -3.76
CA LYS A 223 -3.18 -26.97 -3.28
C LYS A 223 -2.90 -26.78 -1.80
N TYR A 224 -3.45 -25.74 -1.19
CA TYR A 224 -3.15 -25.32 0.18
C TYR A 224 -4.41 -25.29 1.08
N THR A 225 -5.38 -26.16 0.76
CA THR A 225 -6.65 -26.28 1.48
C THR A 225 -6.50 -26.60 2.97
N ASN A 226 -5.45 -27.34 3.34
CA ASN A 226 -5.17 -27.72 4.73
C ASN A 226 -4.34 -26.69 5.49
N LEU A 227 -3.88 -25.61 4.84
CA LEU A 227 -3.01 -24.61 5.43
C LEU A 227 -3.76 -23.36 5.89
N PHE A 228 -4.78 -22.94 5.13
CA PHE A 228 -5.59 -21.77 5.44
C PHE A 228 -6.99 -22.16 5.89
N GLU A 229 -7.61 -21.29 6.68
CA GLU A 229 -8.99 -21.47 7.16
C GLU A 229 -9.98 -21.64 5.98
N ASP A 230 -11.14 -22.25 6.25
CA ASP A 230 -12.21 -22.49 5.26
C ASP A 230 -11.79 -23.28 4.00
N ASN A 231 -10.83 -24.18 4.11
CA ASN A 231 -10.29 -25.02 3.03
C ASN A 231 -9.47 -24.23 2.00
N GLY A 232 -8.53 -23.38 2.43
CA GLY A 232 -7.61 -22.68 1.53
C GLY A 232 -7.99 -21.24 1.21
N ASP A 233 -8.89 -20.63 1.96
CA ASP A 233 -9.28 -19.23 1.78
C ASP A 233 -8.21 -18.29 2.36
N LEU A 234 -7.79 -17.30 1.57
CA LEU A 234 -6.89 -16.24 1.99
C LEU A 234 -7.32 -14.90 1.40
N ASP A 235 -8.44 -14.40 1.90
CA ASP A 235 -8.93 -13.05 1.63
C ASP A 235 -7.99 -11.95 2.12
N ILE A 236 -7.97 -10.82 1.40
CA ILE A 236 -7.25 -9.62 1.84
C ILE A 236 -8.18 -8.80 2.73
N PRO A 237 -7.76 -8.44 3.96
CA PRO A 237 -8.63 -7.77 4.91
C PRO A 237 -9.03 -6.37 4.45
N ALA A 238 -10.18 -5.91 4.95
CA ALA A 238 -10.61 -4.53 4.80
C ALA A 238 -9.61 -3.60 5.52
N SER A 239 -9.48 -2.37 5.00
CA SER A 239 -8.61 -1.36 5.59
C SER A 239 -9.23 0.02 5.51
N ILE A 240 -8.83 0.90 6.42
CA ILE A 240 -9.24 2.32 6.46
C ILE A 240 -8.06 3.16 6.92
N THR A 241 -7.86 4.33 6.32
CA THR A 241 -6.77 5.26 6.64
C THR A 241 -7.19 6.70 6.36
#